data_AF-X1MFA8-F1
#
_entry.id   AF-X1MFA8-F1
#
_cell.length_a   1.000
_cell.length_b   1.000
_cell.length_c   1.000
_cell.angle_alpha   90.00
_cell.angle_beta   90.00
_cell.angle_gamma   90.00
#
_symmetry.space_group_name_H-M   'P 1'
#
loop_
_entity.id
_entity.type
_entity.pdbx_description
1 polymer ?
#
loop_
_entity_poly.entity_id
_entity_poly.type
_entity_poly.pdbx_seq_one_letter_code
_entity_poly.pdbx_strand_id
1 'polypeptide(L)'
;MLLPVLGKGGITIYSASLLIAILTPIALSALSCFMARKALKPLYYLPTLLGLAGISFAVFHAANPSLLHSMLSQFGIFTPAGASLTILEVHPILFPYGSFSWDIAWLNFTTSFFIYFISLGLLIYASIKEESADKTLFLVWSIIMLVAILGQRRFSYYTAINAALLTGYFSWRILDFAGLKE
;
A
#
# COMPACT_ATOMS: atom_id res chain seq x y z
N MET A 1 2.24 26.64 17.99
CA MET A 1 0.89 26.86 17.42
C MET A 1 0.19 25.51 17.34
N LEU A 2 -0.51 25.13 18.41
CA LEU A 2 -1.25 23.86 18.53
C LEU A 2 -2.73 24.22 18.62
N LEU A 3 -3.53 23.64 17.72
CA LEU A 3 -5.00 23.65 17.62
C LEU A 3 -5.69 24.91 17.08
N PRO A 4 -6.28 24.78 15.89
CA PRO A 4 -7.68 25.16 15.69
C PRO A 4 -8.41 24.04 14.93
N VAL A 5 -8.86 22.98 15.62
CA VAL A 5 -9.58 21.85 14.97
C VAL A 5 -10.98 21.63 15.55
N LEU A 6 -11.58 22.66 16.12
CA LEU A 6 -13.03 22.68 16.35
C LEU A 6 -13.62 23.97 15.78
N GLY A 7 -13.33 24.21 14.50
CA GLY A 7 -14.18 25.07 13.69
C GLY A 7 -15.48 24.33 13.37
N LYS A 8 -16.62 25.04 13.39
CA LYS A 8 -17.95 24.59 12.95
C LYS A 8 -17.96 24.25 11.45
N GLY A 9 -17.17 23.27 11.03
CA GLY A 9 -17.14 22.70 9.69
C GLY A 9 -17.65 21.27 9.75
N GLY A 10 -18.44 20.85 8.77
CA GLY A 10 -18.85 19.46 8.63
C GLY A 10 -17.65 18.50 8.58
N ILE A 11 -17.93 17.20 8.61
CA ILE A 11 -16.88 16.16 8.57
C ILE A 11 -15.99 16.37 7.33
N THR A 12 -14.72 16.71 7.56
CA THR A 12 -13.71 16.85 6.49
C THR A 12 -13.12 15.48 6.12
N ILE A 13 -12.51 15.37 4.95
CA ILE A 13 -11.85 14.16 4.46
C ILE A 13 -10.86 13.59 5.48
N TYR A 14 -10.07 14.47 6.12
CA TYR A 14 -9.05 14.06 7.08
C TYR A 14 -9.67 13.47 8.36
N SER A 15 -10.68 14.14 8.91
CA SER A 15 -11.39 13.67 10.11
C SER A 15 -12.11 12.35 9.85
N ALA A 16 -12.77 12.21 8.70
CA ALA A 16 -13.42 10.95 8.30
C ALA A 16 -12.40 9.82 8.14
N SER A 17 -11.32 10.08 7.40
CA SER A 17 -10.25 9.09 7.17
C SER A 17 -9.62 8.63 8.48
N LEU A 18 -9.39 9.56 9.42
CA LEU A 18 -8.84 9.24 10.74
C LEU A 18 -9.78 8.34 11.54
N LEU A 19 -11.08 8.66 11.59
CA LEU A 19 -12.05 7.82 12.28
C LEU A 19 -12.14 6.43 11.65
N ILE A 20 -12.17 6.33 10.32
CA ILE A 20 -12.18 5.05 9.61
C ILE A 20 -10.91 4.26 9.94
N ALA A 21 -9.74 4.90 9.95
CA ALA A 21 -8.47 4.25 10.28
C ALA A 21 -8.42 3.71 11.72
N ILE A 22 -9.03 4.42 12.69
CA ILE A 22 -9.11 3.96 14.08
C ILE A 22 -10.13 2.83 14.24
N LEU A 23 -11.28 2.93 13.57
CA LEU A 23 -12.37 1.94 13.70
C LEU A 23 -12.07 0.64 12.97
N THR A 24 -11.31 0.69 11.87
CA THR A 24 -10.97 -0.49 11.05
C THR A 24 -10.31 -1.61 11.87
N PRO A 25 -9.19 -1.42 12.59
CA PRO A 25 -8.57 -2.50 13.37
C PRO A 25 -9.49 -3.03 14.47
N ILE A 26 -10.31 -2.17 15.09
CA ILE A 26 -11.30 -2.58 16.11
C ILE A 26 -12.36 -3.49 15.49
N ALA A 27 -12.91 -3.10 14.33
CA ALA A 27 -13.90 -3.88 13.60
C ALA A 27 -13.32 -5.23 13.13
N LEU A 28 -12.09 -5.24 12.59
CA LEU A 28 -11.40 -6.46 12.18
C LEU A 28 -11.11 -7.40 13.35
N SER A 29 -10.69 -6.84 14.50
CA SER A 29 -10.46 -7.62 15.72
C SER A 29 -11.75 -8.23 16.27
N ALA A 30 -12.84 -7.45 16.33
CA ALA A 30 -14.15 -7.93 16.75
C ALA A 30 -14.67 -9.04 15.83
N LEU A 31 -14.52 -8.86 14.51
CA LEU A 31 -14.89 -9.85 13.50
C LEU A 31 -14.07 -11.15 13.66
N SER A 32 -12.76 -11.04 13.85
CA SER A 32 -11.88 -12.19 14.09
C SER A 32 -12.26 -12.95 15.37
N CYS A 33 -12.46 -12.23 16.48
CA CYS A 33 -12.86 -12.84 17.76
C CYS A 33 -14.23 -13.53 17.65
N PHE A 34 -15.18 -12.92 16.96
CA PHE A 34 -16.51 -13.50 16.74
C PHE A 34 -16.45 -14.80 15.93
N MET A 35 -15.66 -14.84 14.85
CA MET A 35 -15.51 -16.05 14.04
C MET A 35 -14.78 -17.16 14.79
N ALA A 36 -13.74 -16.82 15.57
CA ALA A 36 -13.04 -17.78 16.41
C ALA A 36 -13.96 -18.40 17.47
N ARG A 37 -14.80 -17.58 18.14
CA ARG A 37 -15.79 -18.07 19.12
C ARG A 37 -16.84 -19.00 18.51
N LYS A 38 -17.21 -18.77 17.24
CA LYS A 38 -18.17 -19.61 16.51
C LYS A 38 -17.56 -20.81 15.79
N ALA A 39 -16.26 -21.08 15.96
CA ALA A 39 -15.53 -22.16 15.29
C ALA A 39 -15.76 -22.20 13.77
N LEU A 40 -15.90 -21.03 13.14
CA LEU A 40 -16.09 -20.93 11.70
C LEU A 40 -14.77 -21.25 10.98
N LYS A 41 -14.87 -21.91 9.82
CA LYS A 41 -13.69 -22.23 9.02
C LYS A 41 -12.96 -20.94 8.62
N PRO A 42 -11.62 -20.88 8.69
CA PRO A 42 -10.84 -19.70 8.30
C PRO A 42 -11.17 -19.18 6.89
N LEU A 43 -11.60 -20.06 5.98
CA LEU A 43 -12.02 -19.70 4.62
C LEU A 43 -13.20 -18.70 4.58
N TYR A 44 -14.09 -18.68 5.58
CA TYR A 44 -15.21 -17.75 5.63
C TYR A 44 -14.80 -16.32 6.04
N TYR A 45 -13.57 -16.12 6.49
CA TYR A 45 -13.03 -14.81 6.84
C TYR A 45 -13.08 -13.86 5.66
N LEU A 46 -12.62 -14.31 4.49
CA LEU A 46 -12.51 -13.49 3.28
C LEU A 46 -13.87 -13.00 2.74
N PRO A 47 -14.88 -13.86 2.51
CA PRO A 47 -16.19 -13.39 2.06
C PRO A 47 -16.90 -12.52 3.13
N THR A 48 -16.69 -12.79 4.41
CA THR A 48 -17.28 -11.97 5.49
C THR A 48 -16.64 -10.58 5.54
N LEU A 49 -15.33 -10.50 5.34
CA LEU A 49 -14.61 -9.23 5.22
C LEU A 49 -15.11 -8.42 4.01
N LEU A 50 -15.27 -9.06 2.85
CA LEU A 50 -15.82 -8.42 1.66
C LEU A 50 -17.27 -7.94 1.89
N GLY A 51 -18.08 -8.74 2.57
CA GLY A 51 -19.45 -8.35 2.95
C GLY A 51 -19.47 -7.14 3.88
N LEU A 52 -18.63 -7.13 4.92
CA LEU A 52 -18.50 -5.99 5.83
C LEU A 52 -18.03 -4.72 5.09
N ALA A 53 -17.05 -4.84 4.20
CA ALA A 53 -16.56 -3.74 3.38
C ALA A 53 -17.67 -3.19 2.46
N GLY A 54 -18.42 -4.07 1.79
CA GLY A 54 -19.53 -3.70 0.91
C GLY A 54 -20.67 -3.01 1.66
N ILE A 55 -21.06 -3.52 2.83
CA ILE A 55 -22.08 -2.89 3.69
C ILE A 55 -21.61 -1.52 4.16
N SER A 56 -20.36 -1.43 4.65
CA SER A 56 -19.78 -0.16 5.10
C SER A 56 -19.75 0.88 3.98
N PHE A 57 -19.39 0.45 2.77
CA PHE A 57 -19.39 1.30 1.58
C PHE A 57 -20.79 1.78 1.21
N ALA A 58 -21.78 0.88 1.18
CA ALA A 58 -23.17 1.23 0.86
C ALA A 58 -23.78 2.20 1.88
N VAL A 59 -23.57 1.95 3.17
CA VAL A 59 -24.01 2.84 4.25
C VAL A 59 -23.36 4.21 4.12
N PHE A 60 -22.05 4.26 3.84
CA PHE A 60 -21.36 5.53 3.70
C PHE A 60 -21.80 6.30 2.45
N HIS A 61 -22.03 5.61 1.33
CA HIS A 61 -22.56 6.20 0.11
C HIS A 61 -23.96 6.81 0.34
N ALA A 62 -24.83 6.13 1.09
CA ALA A 62 -26.16 6.64 1.42
C ALA A 62 -26.13 7.82 2.40
N ALA A 63 -25.19 7.82 3.36
CA ALA A 63 -25.08 8.87 4.38
C ALA A 63 -24.45 10.17 3.83
N ASN A 64 -23.38 10.07 3.05
CA ASN A 64 -22.70 11.24 2.48
C ASN A 64 -21.97 10.90 1.15
N PRO A 65 -22.68 10.90 0.02
CA PRO A 65 -22.11 10.52 -1.27
C PRO A 65 -21.03 11.50 -1.74
N SER A 66 -21.14 12.79 -1.41
CA SER A 66 -20.14 13.80 -1.75
C SER A 66 -18.80 13.54 -1.07
N LEU A 67 -18.81 13.24 0.23
CA LEU A 67 -17.59 12.97 0.99
C LEU A 67 -16.91 11.68 0.48
N LEU A 68 -17.70 10.63 0.21
CA LEU A 68 -17.18 9.40 -0.37
C LEU A 68 -16.55 9.64 -1.74
N HIS A 69 -17.19 10.41 -2.60
CA HIS A 69 -16.64 10.77 -3.91
C HIS A 69 -15.31 11.53 -3.79
N SER A 70 -15.23 12.52 -2.88
CA SER A 70 -13.99 13.26 -2.64
C SER A 70 -12.87 12.40 -2.06
N MET A 71 -13.19 11.37 -1.27
CA MET A 71 -12.21 10.39 -0.79
C MET A 71 -11.72 9.51 -1.94
N LEU A 72 -12.64 8.98 -2.75
CA LEU A 72 -12.31 8.13 -3.89
C LEU A 72 -11.48 8.88 -4.95
N SER A 73 -11.74 10.17 -5.17
CA SER A 73 -10.96 10.97 -6.11
C SER A 73 -9.48 11.08 -5.73
N GLN A 74 -9.11 10.88 -4.46
CA GLN A 74 -7.69 10.90 -4.07
C GLN A 74 -6.89 9.70 -4.58
N PHE A 75 -7.53 8.60 -4.93
CA PHE A 75 -6.86 7.48 -5.60
C PHE A 75 -6.42 7.83 -7.03
N GLY A 76 -6.87 8.95 -7.60
CA GLY A 76 -6.38 9.47 -8.88
C GLY A 76 -4.87 9.77 -8.89
N ILE A 77 -4.24 9.81 -7.70
CA ILE A 77 -2.79 9.89 -7.54
C ILE A 77 -2.05 8.72 -8.22
N PHE A 78 -2.67 7.55 -8.35
CA PHE A 78 -2.06 6.38 -8.99
C PHE A 78 -2.22 6.37 -10.51
N THR A 79 -3.10 7.21 -11.06
CA THR A 79 -3.41 7.29 -12.49
C THR A 79 -3.42 8.75 -12.95
N PRO A 80 -2.26 9.44 -12.95
CA PRO A 80 -2.18 10.84 -13.35
C PRO A 80 -2.60 11.03 -14.82
N ALA A 81 -3.35 12.10 -15.11
CA ALA A 81 -3.89 12.35 -16.44
C ALA A 81 -4.05 13.85 -16.73
N GLY A 82 -4.08 14.20 -18.02
CA GLY A 82 -4.33 15.56 -18.49
C GLY A 82 -3.28 16.56 -18.00
N ALA A 83 -3.75 17.71 -17.49
CA ALA A 83 -2.88 18.82 -17.09
C ALA A 83 -1.85 18.46 -16.00
N SER A 84 -2.10 17.43 -15.17
CA SER A 84 -1.13 17.02 -14.14
C SER A 84 0.18 16.47 -14.73
N LEU A 85 0.14 15.95 -15.97
CA LEU A 85 1.32 15.46 -16.70
C LEU A 85 2.16 16.60 -17.30
N THR A 86 1.82 17.87 -17.03
CA THR A 86 2.73 18.99 -17.28
C THR A 86 3.80 19.11 -16.19
N ILE A 87 3.58 18.47 -15.04
CA ILE A 87 4.47 18.48 -13.88
C ILE A 87 5.43 17.30 -13.99
N LEU A 88 6.72 17.58 -14.10
CA LEU A 88 7.77 16.58 -14.27
C LEU A 88 7.73 15.45 -13.22
N GLU A 89 7.41 15.79 -11.97
CA GLU A 89 7.36 14.86 -10.83
C GLU A 89 6.18 13.89 -10.84
N VAL A 90 5.11 14.24 -11.54
CA VAL A 90 3.86 13.46 -11.60
C VAL A 90 3.95 12.34 -12.63
N HIS A 91 4.95 12.37 -13.52
CA HIS A 91 5.09 11.34 -14.53
C HIS A 91 5.38 9.96 -13.92
N PRO A 92 4.80 8.89 -14.48
CA PRO A 92 5.13 7.51 -14.15
C PRO A 92 6.63 7.22 -14.30
N ILE A 93 7.18 6.39 -13.41
CA ILE A 93 8.62 6.07 -13.44
C ILE A 93 9.04 5.31 -14.72
N LEU A 94 8.17 4.44 -15.25
CA LEU A 94 8.42 3.65 -16.45
C LEU A 94 7.87 4.28 -17.72
N PHE A 95 7.03 5.30 -17.61
CA PHE A 95 6.41 5.99 -18.74
C PHE A 95 6.55 7.52 -18.63
N PRO A 96 7.79 8.06 -18.55
CA PRO A 96 8.03 9.46 -18.26
C PRO A 96 7.45 10.44 -19.28
N TYR A 97 7.11 10.00 -20.50
CA TYR A 97 6.39 10.80 -21.50
C TYR A 97 5.39 9.96 -22.32
N GLY A 98 4.83 8.91 -21.71
CA GLY A 98 3.99 7.92 -22.39
C GLY A 98 4.77 6.85 -23.19
N SER A 99 6.07 7.03 -23.38
CA SER A 99 6.98 5.99 -23.88
C SER A 99 7.60 5.21 -22.73
N PHE A 100 7.74 3.89 -22.94
CA PHE A 100 8.41 3.03 -21.98
C PHE A 100 9.91 3.34 -21.91
N SER A 101 10.45 3.59 -20.72
CA SER A 101 11.88 3.81 -20.50
C SER A 101 12.32 3.35 -19.11
N TRP A 102 13.55 2.84 -19.02
CA TRP A 102 14.22 2.49 -17.77
C TRP A 102 15.11 3.60 -17.23
N ASP A 103 15.36 4.67 -18.00
CA ASP A 103 16.37 5.69 -17.68
C ASP A 103 16.10 6.32 -16.32
N ILE A 104 14.83 6.59 -16.05
CA ILE A 104 14.40 7.18 -14.80
C ILE A 104 14.54 6.20 -13.63
N ALA A 105 14.15 4.94 -13.81
CA ALA A 105 14.29 3.92 -12.78
C ALA A 105 15.78 3.68 -12.44
N TRP A 106 16.62 3.63 -13.47
CA TRP A 106 18.08 3.53 -13.34
C TRP A 106 18.67 4.73 -12.61
N LEU A 107 18.26 5.94 -12.98
CA LEU A 107 18.76 7.18 -12.36
C LEU A 107 18.39 7.28 -10.87
N ASN A 108 17.24 6.73 -10.45
CA ASN A 108 16.81 6.78 -9.04
C ASN A 108 17.39 5.65 -8.19
N PHE A 109 17.47 4.43 -8.73
CA PHE A 109 17.69 3.23 -7.94
C PHE A 109 18.85 2.35 -8.42
N THR A 110 19.38 2.60 -9.62
CA THR A 110 20.43 1.82 -10.27
C THR A 110 20.10 0.31 -10.29
N THR A 111 21.02 -0.55 -9.83
CA THR A 111 20.83 -2.00 -9.77
C THR A 111 19.78 -2.44 -8.75
N SER A 112 19.55 -1.64 -7.69
CA SER A 112 18.59 -1.96 -6.63
C SER A 112 17.17 -2.09 -7.15
N PHE A 113 16.82 -1.39 -8.24
CA PHE A 113 15.52 -1.50 -8.89
C PHE A 113 15.24 -2.91 -9.41
N PHE A 114 16.22 -3.56 -10.02
CA PHE A 114 16.05 -4.91 -10.55
C PHE A 114 16.08 -5.96 -9.44
N ILE A 115 16.98 -5.77 -8.47
CA ILE A 115 17.04 -6.61 -7.27
C ILE A 115 15.72 -6.57 -6.52
N TYR A 116 15.07 -5.39 -6.45
CA TYR A 116 13.75 -5.21 -5.85
C TYR A 116 12.76 -6.28 -6.29
N PHE A 117 12.61 -6.52 -7.60
CA PHE A 117 11.64 -7.49 -8.12
C PHE A 117 12.01 -8.93 -7.77
N ILE A 118 13.30 -9.27 -7.81
CA ILE A 118 13.80 -10.60 -7.44
C ILE A 118 13.53 -10.84 -5.95
N SER A 119 13.92 -9.90 -5.09
CA SER A 119 13.68 -9.93 -3.66
C SER A 119 12.19 -9.98 -3.31
N LEU A 120 11.35 -9.25 -4.05
CA LEU A 120 9.90 -9.27 -3.87
C LEU A 120 9.36 -10.68 -4.13
N GLY A 121 9.81 -11.35 -5.19
CA GLY A 121 9.47 -12.75 -5.46
C GLY A 121 9.91 -13.70 -4.34
N LEU A 122 11.13 -13.54 -3.83
CA LEU A 122 11.63 -14.31 -2.67
C LEU A 122 10.82 -14.04 -1.40
N LEU A 123 10.40 -12.80 -1.17
CA LEU A 123 9.59 -12.40 -0.02
C LEU A 123 8.17 -12.97 -0.12
N ILE A 124 7.57 -12.97 -1.32
CA ILE A 124 6.27 -13.63 -1.57
C ILE A 124 6.37 -15.12 -1.21
N TYR A 125 7.40 -15.81 -1.71
CA TYR A 125 7.63 -17.21 -1.39
C TYR A 125 7.78 -17.44 0.13
N ALA A 126 8.61 -16.63 0.79
CA ALA A 126 8.81 -16.72 2.24
C ALA A 126 7.52 -16.44 3.04
N SER A 127 6.71 -15.47 2.60
CA SER A 127 5.45 -15.13 3.27
C SER A 127 4.41 -16.23 3.16
N ILE A 128 4.37 -16.97 2.04
CA ILE A 128 3.46 -18.12 1.86
C ILE A 128 3.94 -19.32 2.69
N LYS A 129 5.27 -19.52 2.80
CA LYS A 129 5.84 -20.69 3.48
C LYS A 129 5.84 -20.57 5.00
N GLU A 130 6.09 -19.38 5.54
CA GLU A 130 6.38 -19.19 6.98
C GLU A 130 5.33 -18.31 7.70
N GLU A 131 4.13 -18.18 7.13
CA GLU A 131 2.95 -17.45 7.66
C GLU A 131 3.25 -16.44 8.80
N SER A 132 4.07 -15.43 8.50
CA SER A 132 4.54 -14.45 9.48
C SER A 132 3.99 -13.07 9.18
N ALA A 133 3.34 -12.48 10.18
CA ALA A 133 2.70 -11.17 10.06
C ALA A 133 3.68 -10.09 9.61
N ASP A 134 4.92 -10.11 10.11
CA ASP A 134 5.96 -9.13 9.78
C ASP A 134 6.35 -9.17 8.30
N LYS A 135 6.51 -10.39 7.74
CA LYS A 135 6.84 -10.57 6.31
C LYS A 135 5.67 -10.14 5.42
N THR A 136 4.45 -10.48 5.82
CA THR A 136 3.25 -10.05 5.09
C THR A 136 3.07 -8.54 5.11
N LEU A 137 3.30 -7.89 6.26
CA LEU A 137 3.25 -6.42 6.37
C LEU A 137 4.30 -5.77 5.47
N PHE A 138 5.55 -6.24 5.54
CA PHE A 138 6.64 -5.73 4.71
C PHE A 138 6.38 -5.95 3.21
N LEU A 139 5.78 -7.09 2.85
CA LEU A 139 5.36 -7.40 1.47
C LEU A 139 4.28 -6.43 0.99
N VAL A 140 3.20 -6.24 1.76
CA VAL A 140 2.11 -5.31 1.41
C VAL A 140 2.63 -3.89 1.27
N TRP A 141 3.46 -3.43 2.20
CA TRP A 141 4.07 -2.10 2.12
C TRP A 141 4.91 -1.96 0.84
N SER A 142 5.74 -2.95 0.52
CA SER A 142 6.56 -2.96 -0.70
C SER A 142 5.72 -2.96 -1.98
N ILE A 143 4.63 -3.72 -2.03
CA ILE A 143 3.72 -3.71 -3.19
C ILE A 143 3.07 -2.33 -3.35
N ILE A 144 2.56 -1.73 -2.27
CA ILE A 144 1.93 -0.41 -2.32
C ILE A 144 2.94 0.65 -2.78
N MET A 145 4.17 0.61 -2.26
CA MET A 145 5.21 1.56 -2.66
C MET A 145 5.65 1.38 -4.12
N LEU A 146 5.67 0.14 -4.61
CA LEU A 146 5.90 -0.14 -6.02
C LEU A 146 4.78 0.45 -6.90
N VAL A 147 3.52 0.22 -6.54
CA VAL A 147 2.36 0.79 -7.24
C VAL A 147 2.41 2.33 -7.24
N ALA A 148 2.83 2.94 -6.13
CA ALA A 148 2.98 4.38 -6.03
C ALA A 148 3.99 4.94 -7.05
N ILE A 149 5.18 4.34 -7.19
CA ILE A 149 6.19 4.82 -8.17
C ILE A 149 5.81 4.53 -9.62
N LEU A 150 5.03 3.47 -9.86
CA LEU A 150 4.45 3.20 -11.17
C LEU A 150 3.43 4.26 -11.57
N GLY A 151 2.72 4.85 -10.59
CA GLY A 151 1.85 6.00 -10.83
C GLY A 151 2.63 7.30 -11.01
N GLN A 152 3.46 7.67 -10.03
CA GLN A 152 4.21 8.93 -10.05
C GLN A 152 5.62 8.75 -9.50
N ARG A 153 6.61 9.25 -10.23
CA ARG A 153 8.02 9.18 -9.83
C ARG A 153 8.34 9.98 -8.57
N ARG A 154 7.51 10.94 -8.17
CA ARG A 154 7.70 11.66 -6.90
C ARG A 154 7.72 10.73 -5.69
N PHE A 155 7.10 9.54 -5.75
CA PHE A 155 7.11 8.61 -4.61
C PHE A 155 8.42 7.80 -4.48
N SER A 156 9.40 8.05 -5.35
CA SER A 156 10.66 7.28 -5.37
C SER A 156 11.41 7.33 -4.04
N TYR A 157 11.36 8.45 -3.32
CA TYR A 157 12.05 8.59 -2.04
C TYR A 157 11.48 7.69 -0.93
N TYR A 158 10.18 7.37 -0.98
CA TYR A 158 9.59 6.40 -0.05
C TYR A 158 9.98 4.97 -0.44
N THR A 159 9.95 4.64 -1.73
CA THR A 159 10.32 3.30 -2.22
C THR A 159 11.81 3.00 -2.08
N ALA A 160 12.67 4.03 -1.94
CA ALA A 160 14.10 3.86 -1.67
C ALA A 160 14.35 3.05 -0.40
N ILE A 161 13.52 3.20 0.63
CA ILE A 161 13.63 2.44 1.87
C ILE A 161 13.31 0.96 1.61
N ASN A 162 12.20 0.68 0.93
CA ASN A 162 11.81 -0.68 0.55
C ASN A 162 12.88 -1.35 -0.33
N ALA A 163 13.43 -0.59 -1.28
CA ALA A 163 14.50 -1.08 -2.15
C ALA A 163 15.77 -1.43 -1.37
N ALA A 164 16.23 -0.56 -0.47
CA ALA A 164 17.39 -0.83 0.37
C ALA A 164 17.19 -2.10 1.23
N LEU A 165 16.03 -2.23 1.87
CA LEU A 165 15.71 -3.40 2.70
C LEU A 165 15.61 -4.69 1.89
N LEU A 166 14.96 -4.66 0.72
CA LEU A 166 14.84 -5.82 -0.17
C LEU A 166 16.19 -6.20 -0.79
N THR A 167 17.04 -5.23 -1.13
CA THR A 167 18.40 -5.50 -1.60
C THR A 167 19.24 -6.11 -0.48
N GLY A 168 19.17 -5.58 0.74
CA GLY A 168 19.86 -6.18 1.90
C GLY A 168 19.40 -7.61 2.17
N TYR A 169 18.09 -7.87 2.12
CA TYR A 169 17.53 -9.22 2.23
C TYR A 169 18.08 -10.16 1.15
N PHE A 170 18.17 -9.71 -0.10
CA PHE A 170 18.73 -10.51 -1.18
C PHE A 170 20.21 -10.79 -1.02
N SER A 171 21.00 -9.77 -0.64
CA SER A 171 22.41 -9.94 -0.32
C SER A 171 22.61 -11.00 0.77
N TRP A 172 21.82 -10.94 1.84
CA TRP A 172 21.87 -11.95 2.91
C TRP A 172 21.55 -13.36 2.39
N ARG A 173 20.50 -13.51 1.57
CA ARG A 173 20.12 -14.81 1.00
C ARG A 173 21.19 -15.40 0.08
N ILE A 174 21.94 -14.56 -0.63
CA ILE A 174 23.10 -15.01 -1.40
C ILE A 174 24.23 -15.50 -0.48
N LEU A 175 24.52 -14.77 0.60
CA LEU A 175 25.58 -15.16 1.55
C LEU A 175 25.24 -16.48 2.25
N ASP A 176 23.99 -16.65 2.70
CA ASP A 176 23.47 -17.88 3.29
C ASP A 176 23.58 -19.05 2.30
N PHE A 177 23.22 -18.82 1.02
CA PHE A 177 23.40 -19.81 -0.04
C PHE A 177 24.88 -20.16 -0.30
N ALA A 178 25.79 -19.18 -0.17
CA ALA A 178 27.23 -19.39 -0.26
C ALA A 178 27.84 -20.09 0.96
N GLY A 179 27.03 -20.44 1.97
CA GLY A 179 27.45 -21.21 3.14
C GLY A 179 27.95 -20.35 4.31
N LEU A 180 27.81 -19.03 4.25
CA LEU A 180 28.02 -18.17 5.41
C LEU A 180 26.79 -18.30 6.31
N LYS A 181 26.96 -19.02 7.43
CA LYS A 181 25.97 -19.12 8.50
C LYS A 181 26.46 -18.31 9.70
N GLU A 182 25.54 -17.59 10.35
CA GLU A 182 25.74 -17.10 11.72
C GLU A 182 25.95 -18.27 12.70
#